data_AF-A0AAC8YMU3-F1
#
_entry.id   AF-A0AAC8YMU3-F1
#
_cell.length_a   1.000
_cell.length_b   1.000
_cell.length_c   1.000
_cell.angle_alpha   90.00
_cell.angle_beta   90.00
_cell.angle_gamma   90.00
#
_symmetry.space_group_name_H-M   'P 1'
#
loop_
_entity.id
_entity.type
_entity.pdbx_description
1 polymer ?
#
loop_
_entity_poly.entity_id
_entity_poly.type
_entity_poly.pdbx_seq_one_letter_code
_entity_poly.pdbx_strand_id
1 'polypeptide(L)'
;MADFHIDSKQFNIIGDIGHVRLEPGDVIVVTSPRQLPAQAMNIIRQQVGSIFAGHKCVVLDAGMKFEVARPAGAGDCHKLDTPERVFFYEQDFYVLSNFSAFAIMWKGLRFDTSEAVYHWEKFNNPDPTPFEDAVLDSIRCAPSAHVAFKIGQEHKRLRRPDWDDVKVDVMREILRAKADQHEYVRRKLLATGDRELIEDSWRDDFWGWGPNRDGKNALGKLWMEIRAEIRAREVVNG
;
A
#
# COMPACT_ATOMS: atom_id res chain seq x y z
N MET A 1 6.61 29.86 -36.47
CA MET A 1 5.34 30.04 -35.71
C MET A 1 5.73 30.35 -34.27
N ALA A 2 4.81 30.41 -33.30
CA ALA A 2 5.22 30.42 -31.90
C ALA A 2 5.58 28.98 -31.49
N ASP A 3 6.86 28.63 -31.63
CA ASP A 3 7.37 27.33 -31.21
C ASP A 3 7.42 27.32 -29.67
N PHE A 4 6.34 26.82 -29.07
CA PHE A 4 6.15 26.76 -27.62
C PHE A 4 7.07 25.70 -27.01
N HIS A 5 8.34 26.05 -26.87
CA HIS A 5 9.34 25.26 -26.19
C HIS A 5 8.98 25.23 -24.69
N ILE A 6 8.36 24.12 -24.26
CA ILE A 6 8.29 23.78 -22.84
C ILE A 6 9.73 23.53 -22.40
N ASP A 7 10.32 24.48 -21.68
CA ASP A 7 11.56 24.25 -20.95
C ASP A 7 11.30 23.14 -19.94
N SER A 8 11.92 21.98 -20.17
CA SER A 8 11.74 20.78 -19.34
C SER A 8 12.28 20.93 -17.92
N LYS A 9 12.92 22.05 -17.59
CA LYS A 9 13.29 22.43 -16.21
C LYS A 9 12.18 23.16 -15.47
N GLN A 10 11.15 23.62 -16.17
CA GLN A 10 10.01 24.37 -15.59
C GLN A 10 8.77 23.50 -15.38
N PHE A 11 8.75 22.27 -15.90
CA PHE A 11 7.61 21.36 -15.81
C PHE A 11 8.04 19.91 -15.61
N ASN A 12 7.48 19.26 -14.59
CA ASN A 12 7.65 17.83 -14.35
C ASN A 12 6.57 17.05 -15.12
N ILE A 13 6.97 16.08 -15.94
CA ILE A 13 6.05 15.13 -16.58
C ILE A 13 5.56 14.15 -15.50
N ILE A 14 4.25 14.10 -15.25
CA ILE A 14 3.64 13.29 -14.17
C ILE A 14 2.99 11.99 -14.66
N GLY A 15 2.75 11.83 -15.96
CA GLY A 15 2.30 10.56 -16.57
C GLY A 15 1.33 10.73 -17.73
N ASP A 16 0.81 9.59 -18.23
CA ASP A 16 -0.18 9.56 -19.31
C ASP A 16 -1.60 9.82 -18.78
N ILE A 17 -2.44 10.45 -19.60
CA ILE A 17 -3.80 10.87 -19.27
C ILE A 17 -4.76 9.68 -18.99
N GLY A 18 -4.41 8.47 -19.43
CA GLY A 18 -5.09 7.23 -19.03
C GLY A 18 -4.76 6.76 -17.59
N HIS A 19 -3.77 7.39 -16.93
CA HIS A 19 -3.25 6.98 -15.63
C HIS A 19 -3.10 8.13 -14.61
N VAL A 20 -3.34 9.38 -15.03
CA VAL A 20 -3.21 10.59 -14.20
C VAL A 20 -4.56 11.29 -14.07
N ARG A 21 -4.92 11.72 -12.85
CA ARG A 21 -6.05 12.62 -12.61
C ARG A 21 -5.60 14.06 -12.84
N LEU A 22 -6.28 14.78 -13.74
CA LEU A 22 -6.01 16.20 -14.00
C LEU A 22 -6.37 17.09 -12.80
N GLU A 23 -5.49 18.05 -12.49
CA GLU A 23 -5.69 19.08 -11.47
C GLU A 23 -5.70 20.50 -12.07
N PRO A 24 -6.38 21.48 -11.43
CA PRO A 24 -6.41 22.86 -11.91
C PRO A 24 -5.00 23.46 -12.06
N GLY A 25 -4.65 23.86 -13.28
CA GLY A 25 -3.33 24.41 -13.60
C GLY A 25 -2.37 23.43 -14.30
N ASP A 26 -2.70 22.14 -14.37
CA ASP A 26 -1.93 21.17 -15.17
C ASP A 26 -1.87 21.55 -16.66
N VAL A 27 -0.75 21.21 -17.30
CA VAL A 27 -0.53 21.32 -18.73
C VAL A 27 -0.68 19.95 -19.38
N ILE A 28 -1.47 19.86 -20.44
CA ILE A 28 -1.67 18.62 -21.20
C ILE A 28 -0.86 18.73 -22.49
N VAL A 29 0.16 17.88 -22.61
CA VAL A 29 1.02 17.79 -23.78
C VAL A 29 0.52 16.65 -24.67
N VAL A 30 0.19 16.97 -25.92
CA VAL A 30 -0.22 16.02 -26.94
C VAL A 30 0.88 15.93 -27.99
N THR A 31 1.32 14.71 -28.34
CA THR A 31 2.43 14.49 -29.28
C THR A 31 2.01 13.65 -30.48
N SER A 32 2.54 13.96 -31.67
CA SER A 32 2.32 13.19 -32.90
C SER A 32 3.58 12.40 -33.33
N PRO A 33 3.48 11.08 -33.63
CA PRO A 33 4.62 10.26 -34.05
C PRO A 33 5.06 10.49 -35.50
N ARG A 34 4.33 11.33 -36.25
CA ARG A 34 4.63 11.71 -37.62
C ARG A 34 4.32 13.19 -37.80
N GLN A 35 5.12 13.88 -38.60
CA GLN A 35 4.84 15.24 -39.02
C GLN A 35 3.47 15.30 -39.72
N LEU A 36 2.51 15.99 -39.10
CA LEU A 36 1.15 16.13 -39.63
C LEU A 36 1.01 17.41 -40.46
N PRO A 37 0.22 17.40 -41.55
CA PRO A 37 -0.11 18.63 -42.27
C PRO A 37 -0.71 19.68 -41.34
N ALA A 38 -0.36 20.95 -41.54
CA ALA A 38 -0.78 22.07 -40.67
C ALA A 38 -2.30 22.14 -40.45
N GLN A 39 -3.10 21.75 -41.44
CA GLN A 39 -4.56 21.66 -41.32
C GLN A 39 -5.03 20.61 -40.30
N ALA A 40 -4.38 19.44 -40.26
CA ALA A 40 -4.67 18.39 -39.27
C ALA A 40 -4.21 18.83 -37.87
N MET A 41 -3.04 19.44 -37.74
CA MET A 41 -2.55 19.99 -36.46
C MET A 41 -3.49 21.05 -35.88
N ASN A 42 -4.13 21.87 -36.72
CA ASN A 42 -5.09 22.86 -36.28
C ASN A 42 -6.41 22.23 -35.78
N ILE A 43 -6.91 21.18 -36.46
CA ILE A 43 -8.07 20.41 -35.99
C ILE A 43 -7.79 19.76 -34.63
N ILE A 44 -6.62 19.13 -34.47
CA ILE A 44 -6.21 18.50 -33.20
C ILE A 44 -6.15 19.53 -32.07
N ARG A 45 -5.50 20.69 -32.28
CA ARG A 45 -5.47 21.78 -31.28
C ARG A 45 -6.87 22.22 -30.84
N GLN A 46 -7.78 22.35 -31.79
CA GLN A 46 -9.15 22.81 -31.53
C GLN A 46 -9.99 21.76 -30.79
N GLN A 47 -9.82 20.47 -31.10
CA GLN A 47 -10.48 19.37 -30.38
C GLN A 47 -9.91 19.20 -28.96
N VAL A 48 -8.59 19.14 -28.80
CA VAL A 48 -7.91 18.96 -27.49
C VAL A 48 -8.27 20.10 -26.53
N GLY A 49 -8.28 21.36 -27.00
CA GLY A 49 -8.69 22.51 -26.18
C GLY A 49 -10.17 22.50 -25.78
N SER A 50 -11.03 21.80 -26.53
CA SER A 50 -12.45 21.61 -26.17
C SER A 50 -12.64 20.45 -25.18
N ILE A 51 -11.89 19.35 -25.32
CA ILE A 51 -11.99 18.17 -24.45
C ILE A 51 -11.49 18.49 -23.04
N PHE A 52 -10.44 19.31 -22.93
CA PHE A 52 -9.80 19.66 -21.65
C PHE A 52 -9.99 21.14 -21.29
N ALA A 53 -11.20 21.66 -21.49
CA ALA A 53 -11.57 23.03 -21.16
C ALA A 53 -11.24 23.34 -19.68
N GLY A 54 -10.41 24.36 -19.45
CA GLY A 54 -9.89 24.75 -18.13
C GLY A 54 -8.41 24.42 -17.89
N HIS A 55 -7.81 23.56 -18.70
CA HIS A 55 -6.37 23.22 -18.64
C HIS A 55 -5.59 23.86 -19.79
N LYS A 56 -4.27 24.01 -19.64
CA LYS A 56 -3.40 24.50 -20.72
C LYS A 56 -3.04 23.34 -21.63
N CYS A 57 -3.38 23.41 -22.92
CA CYS A 57 -3.06 22.35 -23.87
C CYS A 57 -1.94 22.77 -24.83
N VAL A 58 -0.93 21.91 -24.99
CA VAL A 58 0.20 22.10 -25.91
C VAL A 58 0.27 20.91 -26.87
N VAL A 59 0.46 21.17 -28.16
CA VAL A 59 0.53 20.12 -29.20
C VAL A 59 1.88 20.20 -29.91
N LEU A 60 2.72 19.19 -29.72
CA LEU A 60 4.11 19.11 -30.22
C LEU A 60 4.23 18.03 -31.32
N ASP A 61 5.15 18.24 -32.26
CA ASP A 61 5.30 17.42 -33.49
C ASP A 61 6.45 16.39 -33.37
N ALA A 62 6.48 15.59 -32.30
CA ALA A 62 7.36 14.42 -32.16
C ALA A 62 6.89 13.44 -31.06
N GLY A 63 6.80 12.14 -31.37
CA GLY A 63 6.47 11.06 -30.44
C GLY A 63 4.96 10.80 -30.29
N MET A 64 4.54 9.66 -29.73
CA MET A 64 3.11 9.39 -29.44
C MET A 64 2.89 9.06 -27.97
N LYS A 65 2.54 10.09 -27.22
CA LYS A 65 2.02 10.03 -25.86
C LYS A 65 1.08 11.22 -25.62
N PHE A 66 0.13 11.04 -24.72
CA PHE A 66 -0.43 12.15 -23.97
C PHE A 66 0.40 12.22 -22.68
N GLU A 67 0.97 13.38 -22.36
CA GLU A 67 1.73 13.56 -21.12
C GLU A 67 1.17 14.76 -20.36
N VAL A 68 0.72 14.54 -19.13
CA VAL A 68 0.37 15.62 -18.21
C VAL A 68 1.66 16.14 -17.58
N ALA A 69 1.81 17.46 -17.53
CA ALA A 69 3.00 18.14 -17.04
C ALA A 69 2.61 19.27 -16.06
N ARG A 70 3.26 19.29 -14.89
CA ARG A 70 2.93 20.22 -13.79
C ARG A 70 4.07 21.21 -13.55
N PRO A 71 3.80 22.51 -13.32
CA PRO A 71 4.84 23.50 -13.08
C PRO A 71 5.75 23.13 -11.89
N ALA A 72 7.06 23.26 -12.07
CA ALA A 72 8.03 23.12 -11.00
C ALA A 72 7.92 24.30 -10.03
N GLY A 73 7.67 24.03 -8.74
CA GLY A 73 7.47 25.07 -7.73
C GLY A 73 6.49 24.72 -6.61
N ALA A 74 5.61 23.72 -6.81
CA ALA A 74 5.05 22.98 -5.69
C ALA A 74 6.14 22.05 -5.11
N GLY A 75 6.27 21.99 -3.79
CA GLY A 75 7.35 21.26 -3.11
C GLY A 75 7.32 19.74 -3.37
N ASP A 76 8.47 19.08 -3.17
CA ASP A 76 8.76 17.69 -3.58
C ASP A 76 7.83 16.62 -2.95
N CYS A 77 6.63 16.51 -3.52
CA CYS A 77 5.62 15.51 -3.21
C CYS A 77 5.73 14.37 -4.22
N HIS A 78 5.94 13.13 -3.78
CA HIS A 78 6.06 11.96 -4.65
C HIS A 78 4.74 11.17 -4.75
N LYS A 79 4.20 11.03 -5.97
CA LYS A 79 2.99 10.24 -6.30
C LYS A 79 1.71 10.74 -5.61
N LEU A 80 1.31 10.14 -4.49
CA LEU A 80 0.04 10.46 -3.78
C LEU A 80 0.24 11.52 -2.69
N ASP A 81 1.48 11.92 -2.45
CA ASP A 81 1.87 12.92 -1.46
C ASP A 81 1.14 14.27 -1.65
N THR A 82 0.96 14.96 -0.53
CA THR A 82 0.39 16.30 -0.40
C THR A 82 1.33 17.13 0.50
N PRO A 83 1.29 18.47 0.45
CA PRO A 83 2.19 19.31 1.27
C PRO A 83 2.13 19.01 2.78
N GLU A 84 1.02 18.46 3.26
CA GLU A 84 0.80 18.08 4.67
C GLU A 84 0.96 16.58 4.97
N ARG A 85 1.03 15.68 3.97
CA ARG A 85 1.03 14.21 4.15
C ARG A 85 1.72 13.44 3.03
N VAL A 86 2.60 12.50 3.39
CA VAL A 86 3.23 11.52 2.46
C VAL A 86 2.42 10.22 2.42
N PHE A 87 2.16 9.71 1.21
CA PHE A 87 1.29 8.57 0.90
C PHE A 87 2.00 7.53 0.02
N PHE A 88 3.00 6.85 0.57
CA PHE A 88 3.53 5.64 -0.06
C PHE A 88 2.66 4.39 0.23
N TYR A 89 2.69 3.45 -0.71
CA TYR A 89 2.52 2.01 -0.46
C TYR A 89 3.83 1.35 -0.93
N GLU A 90 4.38 0.42 -0.15
CA GLU A 90 5.84 0.15 -0.03
C GLU A 90 6.66 1.37 0.41
N GLN A 91 6.88 1.48 1.73
CA GLN A 91 7.74 2.46 2.41
C GLN A 91 8.37 1.83 3.66
N ASP A 92 9.25 2.57 4.34
CA ASP A 92 10.10 2.12 5.46
C ASP A 92 9.42 1.28 6.55
N PHE A 93 8.11 1.46 6.77
CA PHE A 93 7.32 0.79 7.80
C PHE A 93 6.36 -0.27 7.24
N TYR A 94 6.39 -0.58 5.94
CA TYR A 94 5.59 -1.69 5.36
C TYR A 94 5.91 -3.04 6.02
N VAL A 95 7.11 -3.17 6.61
CA VAL A 95 7.52 -4.31 7.46
C VAL A 95 6.59 -4.56 8.66
N LEU A 96 5.74 -3.60 9.02
CA LEU A 96 4.74 -3.73 10.08
C LEU A 96 3.42 -4.36 9.58
N SER A 97 3.05 -4.21 8.31
CA SER A 97 1.83 -4.84 7.78
C SER A 97 1.95 -6.37 7.80
N ASN A 98 0.84 -7.08 8.00
CA ASN A 98 0.80 -8.54 8.02
C ASN A 98 1.14 -9.18 6.67
N PHE A 99 1.00 -8.40 5.59
CA PHE A 99 1.25 -8.81 4.21
C PHE A 99 2.73 -8.74 3.79
N SER A 100 3.60 -8.21 4.65
CA SER A 100 5.05 -8.16 4.42
C SER A 100 5.69 -9.56 4.46
N ALA A 101 6.62 -9.84 3.55
CA ALA A 101 7.38 -11.10 3.50
C ALA A 101 8.47 -11.21 4.58
N PHE A 102 8.04 -11.47 5.83
CA PHE A 102 8.92 -11.82 6.95
C PHE A 102 8.47 -13.16 7.52
N ALA A 103 9.27 -14.21 7.29
CA ALA A 103 8.94 -15.57 7.70
C ALA A 103 9.00 -15.72 9.22
N ILE A 104 7.99 -16.35 9.82
CA ILE A 104 7.87 -16.57 11.26
C ILE A 104 7.97 -18.06 11.55
N MET A 105 8.85 -18.41 12.50
CA MET A 105 8.80 -19.70 13.18
C MET A 105 7.75 -19.66 14.27
N TRP A 106 6.73 -20.50 14.16
CA TRP A 106 5.54 -20.46 15.00
C TRP A 106 5.10 -21.88 15.38
N LYS A 107 5.02 -22.17 16.69
CA LYS A 107 4.71 -23.52 17.22
C LYS A 107 5.56 -24.65 16.58
N GLY A 108 6.81 -24.34 16.22
CA GLY A 108 7.75 -25.25 15.55
C GLY A 108 7.65 -25.30 14.02
N LEU A 109 6.59 -24.75 13.43
CA LEU A 109 6.36 -24.69 11.99
C LEU A 109 6.89 -23.37 11.38
N ARG A 110 7.23 -23.38 10.09
CA ARG A 110 7.58 -22.16 9.34
C ARG A 110 6.37 -21.67 8.54
N PHE A 111 6.15 -20.36 8.58
CA PHE A 111 5.21 -19.63 7.72
C PHE A 111 5.94 -18.44 7.09
N ASP A 112 5.70 -18.10 5.82
CA ASP A 112 6.45 -17.02 5.14
C ASP A 112 5.88 -15.60 5.38
N THR A 113 4.71 -15.47 6.02
CA THR A 113 4.10 -14.18 6.39
C THR A 113 3.29 -14.25 7.69
N SER A 114 3.11 -13.12 8.38
CA SER A 114 2.22 -13.01 9.56
C SER A 114 0.77 -13.36 9.23
N GLU A 115 0.29 -12.97 8.04
CA GLU A 115 -1.06 -13.29 7.57
C GLU A 115 -1.31 -14.81 7.46
N ALA A 116 -0.29 -15.59 7.05
CA ALA A 116 -0.38 -17.04 7.01
C ALA A 116 -0.51 -17.66 8.41
N VAL A 117 0.23 -17.16 9.41
CA VAL A 117 0.07 -17.59 10.82
C VAL A 117 -1.32 -17.24 11.34
N TYR A 118 -1.79 -16.01 11.10
CA TYR A 118 -3.10 -15.51 11.52
C TYR A 118 -4.28 -16.24 10.85
N HIS A 119 -4.07 -16.77 9.64
CA HIS A 119 -5.04 -17.65 8.99
C HIS A 119 -4.92 -19.11 9.41
N TRP A 120 -3.74 -19.59 9.81
CA TRP A 120 -3.58 -20.93 10.36
C TRP A 120 -4.24 -21.07 11.75
N GLU A 121 -3.95 -20.16 12.69
CA GLU A 121 -4.59 -20.12 14.02
C GLU A 121 -6.12 -19.96 13.97
N LYS A 122 -6.64 -19.37 12.88
CA LYS A 122 -8.08 -19.18 12.63
C LYS A 122 -8.82 -20.50 12.38
N PHE A 123 -8.14 -21.52 11.86
CA PHE A 123 -8.73 -22.83 11.53
C PHE A 123 -8.13 -23.99 12.35
N ASN A 124 -7.10 -23.72 13.17
CA ASN A 124 -6.46 -24.71 14.05
C ASN A 124 -7.36 -25.05 15.25
N ASN A 125 -8.40 -25.84 14.98
CA ASN A 125 -9.27 -26.45 15.96
C ASN A 125 -8.58 -27.66 16.63
N PRO A 126 -9.01 -28.07 17.84
CA PRO A 126 -8.73 -29.40 18.35
C PRO A 126 -9.28 -30.48 17.40
N ASP A 127 -8.56 -31.59 17.26
CA ASP A 127 -8.95 -32.78 16.50
C ASP A 127 -9.53 -32.50 15.08
N PRO A 128 -8.78 -31.82 14.19
CA PRO A 128 -9.26 -31.44 12.86
C PRO A 128 -9.54 -32.67 11.98
N THR A 129 -10.55 -32.57 11.11
CA THR A 129 -10.77 -33.58 10.08
C THR A 129 -9.62 -33.58 9.05
N PRO A 130 -9.38 -34.68 8.31
CA PRO A 130 -8.37 -34.72 7.25
C PRO A 130 -8.55 -33.66 6.15
N PHE A 131 -9.75 -33.08 6.01
CA PHE A 131 -10.01 -31.95 5.11
C PHE A 131 -9.57 -30.61 5.73
N GLU A 132 -9.80 -30.40 7.02
CA GLU A 132 -9.34 -29.20 7.74
C GLU A 132 -7.81 -29.18 7.89
N ASP A 133 -7.20 -30.35 8.14
CA ASP A 133 -5.74 -30.51 8.16
C ASP A 133 -5.12 -30.15 6.80
N ALA A 134 -5.70 -30.61 5.69
CA ALA A 134 -5.27 -30.22 4.34
C ALA A 134 -5.44 -28.72 4.06
N VAL A 135 -6.43 -28.04 4.66
CA VAL A 135 -6.61 -26.58 4.58
C VAL A 135 -5.54 -25.86 5.40
N LEU A 136 -5.24 -26.33 6.61
CA LEU A 136 -4.16 -25.82 7.45
C LEU A 136 -2.80 -25.93 6.75
N ASP A 137 -2.51 -27.08 6.14
CA ASP A 137 -1.26 -27.31 5.43
C ASP A 137 -1.17 -26.47 4.14
N SER A 138 -2.30 -26.22 3.46
CA SER A 138 -2.40 -25.30 2.32
C SER A 138 -2.13 -23.84 2.71
N ILE A 139 -2.57 -23.41 3.90
CA ILE A 139 -2.30 -22.07 4.44
C ILE A 139 -0.84 -21.96 4.90
N ARG A 140 -0.30 -23.00 5.55
CA ARG A 140 1.12 -23.08 5.96
C ARG A 140 2.06 -23.01 4.77
N CYS A 141 1.72 -23.66 3.66
CA CYS A 141 2.49 -23.67 2.42
C CYS A 141 2.15 -22.50 1.45
N ALA A 142 1.36 -21.51 1.87
CA ALA A 142 0.94 -20.42 1.00
C ALA A 142 2.11 -19.48 0.63
N PRO A 143 2.47 -19.31 -0.66
CA PRO A 143 3.65 -18.56 -1.08
C PRO A 143 3.53 -17.03 -0.95
N SER A 144 2.39 -16.52 -0.45
CA SER A 144 2.23 -15.12 -0.04
C SER A 144 1.05 -14.95 0.91
N ALA A 145 1.06 -13.84 1.66
CA ALA A 145 -0.07 -13.42 2.49
C ALA A 145 -1.39 -13.36 1.72
N HIS A 146 -1.38 -12.93 0.46
CA HIS A 146 -2.59 -12.86 -0.36
C HIS A 146 -3.16 -14.25 -0.67
N VAL A 147 -2.31 -15.27 -0.86
CA VAL A 147 -2.77 -16.65 -1.04
C VAL A 147 -3.32 -17.23 0.27
N ALA A 148 -2.65 -17.01 1.40
CA ALA A 148 -3.13 -17.43 2.72
C ALA A 148 -4.49 -16.80 3.06
N PHE A 149 -4.61 -15.48 2.88
CA PHE A 149 -5.85 -14.73 3.01
C PHE A 149 -6.96 -15.33 2.12
N LYS A 150 -6.68 -15.57 0.84
CA LYS A 150 -7.65 -16.13 -0.12
C LYS A 150 -8.16 -17.50 0.32
N ILE A 151 -7.27 -18.46 0.63
CA ILE A 151 -7.65 -19.79 1.13
C ILE A 151 -8.54 -19.64 2.36
N GLY A 152 -8.20 -18.70 3.25
CA GLY A 152 -9.00 -18.38 4.42
C GLY A 152 -10.32 -17.65 4.17
N GLN A 153 -10.50 -16.96 3.03
CA GLN A 153 -11.80 -16.45 2.60
C GLN A 153 -12.70 -17.58 2.11
N GLU A 154 -12.15 -18.55 1.38
CA GLU A 154 -12.85 -19.71 0.83
C GLU A 154 -13.28 -20.69 1.95
N HIS A 155 -12.51 -20.78 3.03
CA HIS A 155 -12.72 -21.75 4.12
C HIS A 155 -13.30 -21.14 5.40
N LYS A 156 -13.83 -19.91 5.38
CA LYS A 156 -14.43 -19.17 6.53
C LYS A 156 -15.29 -20.01 7.48
N ARG A 157 -16.05 -20.98 6.94
CA ARG A 157 -16.96 -21.86 7.71
C ARG A 157 -16.26 -22.79 8.71
N LEU A 158 -14.96 -23.04 8.53
CA LEU A 158 -14.14 -23.93 9.38
C LEU A 158 -13.48 -23.18 10.54
N ARG A 159 -13.74 -21.87 10.70
CA ARG A 159 -13.09 -21.05 11.72
C ARG A 159 -13.41 -21.57 13.12
N ARG A 160 -12.44 -21.49 14.03
CA ARG A 160 -12.65 -21.90 15.43
C ARG A 160 -13.79 -21.11 16.09
N PRO A 161 -14.63 -21.73 16.94
CA PRO A 161 -15.87 -21.09 17.42
C PRO A 161 -15.64 -19.80 18.22
N ASP A 162 -14.55 -19.75 18.98
CA ASP A 162 -14.09 -18.66 19.85
C ASP A 162 -13.29 -17.57 19.11
N TRP A 163 -13.21 -17.64 17.77
CA TRP A 163 -12.29 -16.80 17.00
C TRP A 163 -12.46 -15.29 17.22
N ASP A 164 -13.70 -14.81 17.39
CA ASP A 164 -13.93 -13.38 17.56
C ASP A 164 -13.47 -12.83 18.91
N ASP A 165 -13.31 -13.70 19.91
CA ASP A 165 -12.75 -13.37 21.21
C ASP A 165 -11.22 -13.40 21.17
N VAL A 166 -10.62 -14.47 20.61
CA VAL A 166 -9.16 -14.70 20.68
C VAL A 166 -8.33 -13.99 19.60
N LYS A 167 -8.93 -13.53 18.49
CA LYS A 167 -8.19 -12.99 17.32
C LYS A 167 -7.25 -11.82 17.63
N VAL A 168 -7.55 -11.02 18.65
CA VAL A 168 -6.71 -9.87 19.07
C VAL A 168 -5.45 -10.36 19.76
N ASP A 169 -5.58 -11.33 20.65
CA ASP A 169 -4.46 -11.87 21.41
C ASP A 169 -3.54 -12.72 20.53
N VAL A 170 -4.14 -13.56 19.68
CA VAL A 170 -3.42 -14.29 18.61
C VAL A 170 -2.63 -13.32 17.72
N MET A 171 -3.22 -12.20 17.30
CA MET A 171 -2.48 -11.20 16.52
C MET A 171 -1.32 -10.59 17.32
N ARG A 172 -1.53 -10.21 18.58
CA ARG A 172 -0.47 -9.63 19.43
C ARG A 172 0.73 -10.56 19.53
N GLU A 173 0.50 -11.85 19.77
CA GLU A 173 1.57 -12.85 19.85
C GLU A 173 2.31 -13.02 18.52
N ILE A 174 1.59 -13.04 17.37
CA ILE A 174 2.20 -13.10 16.03
C ILE A 174 3.08 -11.87 15.76
N LEU A 175 2.60 -10.67 16.08
CA LEU A 175 3.36 -9.43 15.91
C LEU A 175 4.58 -9.37 16.84
N ARG A 176 4.44 -9.84 18.10
CA ARG A 176 5.55 -9.95 19.06
C ARG A 176 6.62 -10.92 18.53
N ALA A 177 6.22 -12.11 18.09
CA ALA A 177 7.12 -13.08 17.46
C ALA A 177 7.82 -12.51 16.20
N LYS A 178 7.11 -11.75 15.36
CA LYS A 178 7.68 -11.06 14.20
C LYS A 178 8.78 -10.06 14.60
N ALA A 179 8.56 -9.27 15.65
CA ALA A 179 9.52 -8.29 16.14
C ALA A 179 10.71 -8.91 16.89
N ASP A 180 10.49 -9.98 17.67
CA ASP A 180 11.57 -10.67 18.37
C ASP A 180 12.48 -11.39 17.36
N GLN A 181 11.91 -12.09 16.37
CA GLN A 181 12.66 -12.85 15.35
C GLN A 181 13.36 -11.98 14.29
N HIS A 182 12.85 -10.79 13.98
CA HIS A 182 13.42 -9.91 12.93
C HIS A 182 13.90 -8.57 13.48
N GLU A 183 15.22 -8.44 13.64
CA GLU A 183 15.87 -7.19 14.08
C GLU A 183 15.47 -5.98 13.21
N TYR A 184 15.33 -6.17 11.90
CA TYR A 184 14.91 -5.10 10.98
C TYR A 184 13.47 -4.62 11.26
N VAL A 185 12.54 -5.53 11.54
CA VAL A 185 11.16 -5.19 11.95
C VAL A 185 11.19 -4.43 13.28
N ARG A 186 11.95 -4.93 14.28
CA ARG A 186 12.10 -4.28 15.59
C ARG A 186 12.71 -2.88 15.49
N ARG A 187 13.78 -2.70 14.71
CA ARG A 187 14.43 -1.39 14.50
C ARG A 187 13.54 -0.41 13.76
N LYS A 188 12.80 -0.85 12.73
CA LYS A 188 11.78 -0.01 12.08
C LYS A 188 10.67 0.35 13.07
N LEU A 189 10.16 -0.59 13.86
CA LEU A 189 9.15 -0.31 14.89
C LEU A 189 9.63 0.73 15.91
N LEU A 190 10.85 0.61 16.44
CA LEU A 190 11.41 1.57 17.39
C LEU A 190 11.64 2.95 16.75
N ALA A 191 12.11 3.00 15.50
CA ALA A 191 12.30 4.23 14.71
C ALA A 191 11.00 4.98 14.37
N THR A 192 9.83 4.40 14.65
CA THR A 192 8.56 5.15 14.62
C THR A 192 8.50 6.24 15.70
N GLY A 193 9.34 6.19 16.74
CA GLY A 193 9.33 7.16 17.83
C GLY A 193 8.01 7.04 18.62
N ASP A 194 7.41 8.16 19.01
CA ASP A 194 6.12 8.17 19.72
C ASP A 194 4.92 8.43 18.79
N ARG A 195 5.15 8.43 17.47
CA ARG A 195 4.10 8.61 16.45
C ARG A 195 3.02 7.54 16.58
N GLU A 196 1.78 7.92 16.29
CA GLU A 196 0.70 6.95 16.11
C GLU A 196 0.97 6.06 14.89
N LEU A 197 0.59 4.78 14.98
CA LEU A 197 0.67 3.83 13.88
C LEU A 197 -0.74 3.54 13.37
N ILE A 198 -0.95 3.73 12.07
CA ILE A 198 -2.23 3.53 11.37
C ILE A 198 -2.03 2.46 10.31
N GLU A 199 -2.84 1.40 10.31
CA GLU A 199 -2.96 0.50 9.15
C GLU A 199 -3.97 1.13 8.17
N ASP A 200 -3.46 1.74 7.08
CA ASP A 200 -4.26 2.38 6.01
C ASP A 200 -4.91 1.33 5.09
N SER A 201 -5.77 0.51 5.69
CA SER A 201 -6.69 -0.38 4.97
C SER A 201 -8.06 0.26 4.87
N TRP A 202 -8.39 0.80 3.69
CA TRP A 202 -9.75 1.28 3.39
C TRP A 202 -10.81 0.17 3.33
N ARG A 203 -10.38 -1.10 3.37
CA ARG A 203 -11.24 -2.30 3.27
C ARG A 203 -11.50 -2.99 4.62
N ASP A 204 -10.77 -2.62 5.67
CA ASP A 204 -10.84 -3.26 6.98
C ASP A 204 -11.01 -2.19 8.06
N ASP A 205 -12.18 -2.18 8.70
CA ASP A 205 -12.59 -1.27 9.77
C ASP A 205 -12.29 -1.80 11.18
N PHE A 206 -11.70 -3.01 11.28
CA PHE A 206 -11.29 -3.61 12.55
C PHE A 206 -9.77 -3.52 12.75
N TRP A 207 -8.99 -4.05 11.82
CA TRP A 207 -7.53 -4.00 11.86
C TRP A 207 -6.99 -2.64 11.39
N GLY A 208 -7.61 -2.05 10.38
CA GLY A 208 -7.32 -0.72 9.86
C GLY A 208 -8.36 0.33 10.23
N TRP A 209 -8.31 1.47 9.52
CA TRP A 209 -9.21 2.60 9.72
C TRP A 209 -10.47 2.62 8.82
N GLY A 210 -10.65 1.60 7.96
CA GLY A 210 -11.84 1.50 7.09
C GLY A 210 -11.99 2.63 6.06
N PRO A 211 -13.13 2.69 5.35
CA PRO A 211 -13.32 3.62 4.24
C PRO A 211 -13.53 5.08 4.68
N ASN A 212 -14.07 5.31 5.89
CA ASN A 212 -14.32 6.66 6.42
C ASN A 212 -13.19 7.17 7.33
N ARG A 213 -12.15 6.36 7.58
CA ARG A 213 -11.04 6.64 8.53
C ARG A 213 -11.44 6.70 10.00
N ASP A 214 -12.56 6.06 10.36
CA ASP A 214 -13.13 5.93 11.71
C ASP A 214 -13.00 4.50 12.30
N GLY A 215 -12.44 3.57 11.52
CA GLY A 215 -12.23 2.17 11.93
C GLY A 215 -11.28 2.01 13.12
N LYS A 216 -11.33 0.84 13.75
CA LYS A 216 -10.73 0.59 15.07
C LYS A 216 -9.20 0.67 15.10
N ASN A 217 -8.52 0.51 13.95
CA ASN A 217 -7.05 0.50 13.84
C ASN A 217 -6.40 -0.44 14.88
N ALA A 218 -6.95 -1.66 15.05
CA ALA A 218 -6.47 -2.60 16.04
C ALA A 218 -5.01 -3.03 15.79
N LEU A 219 -4.58 -3.12 14.52
CA LEU A 219 -3.23 -3.54 14.18
C LEU A 219 -2.18 -2.51 14.59
N GLY A 220 -2.43 -1.23 14.28
CA GLY A 220 -1.58 -0.12 14.70
C GLY A 220 -1.47 0.01 16.23
N LYS A 221 -2.57 -0.24 16.95
CA LYS A 221 -2.60 -0.24 18.42
C LYS A 221 -1.76 -1.37 19.02
N LEU A 222 -1.87 -2.60 18.50
CA LEU A 222 -1.00 -3.71 18.93
C LEU A 222 0.48 -3.43 18.65
N TRP A 223 0.82 -2.81 17.52
CA TRP A 223 2.20 -2.41 17.25
C TRP A 223 2.73 -1.37 18.25
N MET A 224 1.90 -0.41 18.67
CA MET A 224 2.29 0.57 19.70
C MET A 224 2.43 -0.07 21.09
N GLU A 225 1.61 -1.07 21.43
CA GLU A 225 1.75 -1.89 22.64
C GLU A 225 3.11 -2.61 22.66
N ILE A 226 3.44 -3.32 21.57
CA ILE A 226 4.70 -4.07 21.42
C ILE A 226 5.92 -3.13 21.39
N ARG A 227 5.79 -1.93 20.81
CA ARG A 227 6.82 -0.87 20.85
C ARG A 227 7.13 -0.44 22.29
N ALA A 228 6.11 -0.34 23.16
CA ALA A 228 6.29 -0.02 24.56
C ALA A 228 6.94 -1.19 25.34
N GLU A 229 6.52 -2.44 25.09
CA GLU A 229 7.17 -3.63 25.68
C GLU A 229 8.68 -3.68 25.38
N ILE A 230 9.06 -3.45 24.12
CA ILE A 230 10.46 -3.57 23.69
C ILE A 230 11.32 -2.48 24.35
N ARG A 231 10.83 -1.23 24.44
CA ARG A 231 11.53 -0.17 25.16
C ARG A 231 11.68 -0.46 26.66
N ALA A 232 10.63 -1.00 27.30
CA ALA A 232 10.69 -1.40 28.70
C ALA A 232 11.73 -2.51 28.91
N ARG A 233 11.83 -3.46 27.97
CA ARG A 233 12.90 -4.49 27.96
C ARG A 233 14.28 -3.87 27.76
N GLU A 234 14.46 -2.92 26.85
CA GLU A 234 15.76 -2.27 26.58
C GLU A 234 16.27 -1.45 27.78
N VAL A 235 15.40 -0.69 28.47
CA VAL A 235 15.76 0.12 29.66
C VAL A 235 16.16 -0.75 30.88
N VAL A 236 15.76 -2.01 30.94
CA VAL A 236 16.11 -2.95 32.03
C VAL A 236 17.44 -3.69 31.77
N ASN A 237 17.97 -3.64 30.54
CA ASN A 237 19.17 -4.39 30.12
C ASN A 237 20.38 -3.50 29.76
N GLY A 238 20.36 -2.22 30.13
CA GLY A 238 21.43 -1.23 29.87
C GLY A 238 21.87 -0.48 31.12
#